data_AF-A0A060CD17-F1
#
_entry.id   AF-A0A060CD17-F1
#
_cell.length_a   1.000
_cell.length_b   1.000
_cell.length_c   1.000
_cell.angle_alpha   90.00
_cell.angle_beta   90.00
_cell.angle_gamma   90.00
#
_symmetry.space_group_name_H-M   'P 1'
#
loop_
_entity.id
_entity.type
_entity.pdbx_description
1 polymer ?
#
loop_
_entity_poly.entity_id
_entity_poly.type
_entity_poly.pdbx_seq_one_letter_code
_entity_poly.pdbx_strand_id
1 'polypeptide(L)'
;MPKGIPPVVPDAANQVNLLGGEAALWAENVVAPVLDIRLWPRAFAVAERLWSAQDVNDVDNMYTRLQAMDSWSTVSVGLQQHTQQQVQFTRLANNADTLPLQILAQAIEPAQYYTRQHLKFQAGNYHQFEPLNRFADAINA
;
A
#
# COMPACT_ATOMS: atom_id res chain seq x y z
N MET A 1 -22.73 15.66 -0.70
CA MET A 1 -21.80 15.39 0.42
C MET A 1 -22.00 16.47 1.47
N PRO A 2 -22.24 16.15 2.75
CA PRO A 2 -22.25 17.14 3.82
C PRO A 2 -20.90 17.88 3.84
N LYS A 3 -20.91 19.18 4.13
CA LYS A 3 -19.68 19.96 4.27
C LYS A 3 -18.94 19.46 5.52
N GLY A 4 -17.85 18.71 5.33
CA GLY A 4 -17.09 18.15 6.43
C GLY A 4 -16.51 19.23 7.34
N ILE A 5 -16.47 18.97 8.64
CA ILE A 5 -15.73 19.80 9.60
C ILE A 5 -14.25 19.42 9.46
N PRO A 6 -13.34 20.35 9.17
CA PRO A 6 -11.92 20.04 9.12
C PRO A 6 -11.42 19.61 10.50
N PRO A 7 -10.42 18.71 10.58
CA PRO A 7 -9.82 18.35 11.86
C PRO A 7 -9.23 19.60 12.53
N VAL A 8 -9.45 19.73 13.84
CA VAL A 8 -8.89 20.83 14.63
C VAL A 8 -7.41 20.54 14.86
N VAL A 9 -6.53 21.41 14.34
CA VAL A 9 -5.11 21.36 14.67
C VAL A 9 -4.94 21.88 16.10
N PRO A 10 -4.24 21.13 17.00
CA PRO A 10 -3.98 21.61 18.35
C PRO A 10 -3.26 22.96 18.33
N ASP A 11 -3.62 23.84 19.26
CA ASP A 11 -2.87 25.08 19.49
C ASP A 11 -1.44 24.76 19.97
N ALA A 12 -0.58 25.78 19.98
CA ALA A 12 0.84 25.61 20.34
C ALA A 12 1.02 24.99 21.74
N ALA A 13 0.11 25.26 22.68
CA ALA A 13 0.15 24.69 24.03
C ALA A 13 -0.17 23.19 24.04
N ASN A 14 -1.04 22.73 23.15
CA ASN A 14 -1.47 21.34 23.06
C ASN A 14 -0.66 20.49 22.07
N GLN A 15 0.25 21.08 21.27
CA GLN A 15 1.11 20.31 20.35
C GLN A 15 2.00 19.30 21.07
N VAL A 16 2.37 19.55 22.33
CA VAL A 16 3.14 18.61 23.15
C VAL A 16 2.43 17.26 23.37
N ASN A 17 1.10 17.21 23.19
CA ASN A 17 0.32 15.98 23.33
C ASN A 17 0.35 15.11 22.06
N LEU A 18 0.94 15.60 20.96
CA LEU A 18 1.09 14.85 19.72
C LEU A 18 2.34 13.96 19.79
N LEU A 19 2.13 12.67 20.07
CA LEU A 19 3.23 11.70 20.18
C LEU A 19 3.76 11.23 18.81
N GLY A 20 2.98 11.40 17.75
CA GLY A 20 3.32 10.94 16.40
C GLY A 20 2.10 10.39 15.68
N GLY A 21 2.30 9.33 14.91
CA GLY A 21 1.26 8.63 14.16
C GLY A 21 1.65 7.21 13.81
N GLU A 22 0.71 6.46 13.25
CA GLU A 22 0.90 5.06 12.90
C GLU A 22 0.32 4.76 11.51
N ALA A 23 1.01 3.92 10.73
CA ALA A 23 0.45 3.36 9.52
C ALA A 23 -0.37 2.12 9.88
N ALA A 24 -1.69 2.23 9.82
CA ALA A 24 -2.58 1.09 10.06
C ALA A 24 -2.83 0.32 8.77
N LEU A 25 -2.49 -0.97 8.76
CA LEU A 25 -2.84 -1.91 7.70
C LEU A 25 -3.95 -2.85 8.17
N TRP A 26 -5.18 -2.56 7.77
CA TRP A 26 -6.34 -3.36 8.11
C TRP A 26 -6.40 -4.64 7.25
N ALA A 27 -6.73 -5.76 7.88
CA ALA A 27 -6.49 -7.10 7.34
C ALA A 27 -7.63 -7.68 6.50
N GLU A 28 -8.70 -6.93 6.21
CA GLU A 28 -9.86 -7.45 5.45
C GLU A 28 -9.48 -7.94 4.04
N ASN A 29 -8.43 -7.34 3.46
CA ASN A 29 -7.90 -7.69 2.15
C ASN A 29 -6.37 -7.92 2.20
N VAL A 30 -5.87 -8.48 3.31
CA VAL A 30 -4.45 -8.77 3.49
C VAL A 30 -4.25 -10.19 4.04
N VAL A 31 -3.39 -10.96 3.38
CA VAL A 31 -2.89 -12.27 3.81
C VAL A 31 -1.39 -12.33 3.55
N ALA A 32 -0.68 -13.30 4.13
CA ALA A 32 0.78 -13.37 4.03
C ALA A 32 1.34 -13.25 2.59
N PRO A 33 0.79 -13.94 1.55
CA PRO A 33 1.28 -13.80 0.18
C PRO A 33 1.10 -12.42 -0.50
N VAL A 34 0.36 -11.49 0.11
CA VAL A 34 0.13 -10.14 -0.42
C VAL A 34 0.46 -9.05 0.60
N LEU A 35 1.02 -9.41 1.77
CA LEU A 35 1.29 -8.48 2.86
C LEU A 35 2.28 -7.41 2.41
N ASP A 36 3.42 -7.82 1.85
CA ASP A 36 4.48 -6.88 1.48
C ASP A 36 4.06 -6.01 0.29
N ILE A 37 3.30 -6.58 -0.66
CA ILE A 37 2.68 -5.85 -1.80
C ILE A 37 1.81 -4.69 -1.29
N ARG A 38 1.12 -4.87 -0.14
CA ARG A 38 0.23 -3.84 0.43
C ARG A 38 0.95 -2.85 1.33
N LEU A 39 1.97 -3.32 2.04
CA LEU A 39 2.66 -2.51 3.05
C LEU A 39 3.75 -1.62 2.42
N TRP A 40 4.55 -2.19 1.52
CA TRP A 40 5.72 -1.55 0.94
C TRP A 40 5.46 -1.13 -0.52
N PRO A 41 6.05 -0.02 -0.98
CA PRO A 41 6.97 0.88 -0.27
C PRO A 41 6.28 2.01 0.50
N ARG A 42 4.94 2.10 0.48
CA ARG A 42 4.19 3.25 1.02
C ARG A 42 4.45 3.53 2.50
N ALA A 43 4.67 2.48 3.30
CA ALA A 43 5.01 2.65 4.71
C ALA A 43 6.36 3.38 4.93
N PHE A 44 7.30 3.37 3.96
CA PHE A 44 8.51 4.19 4.04
C PHE A 44 8.21 5.69 3.97
N ALA A 45 7.23 6.11 3.16
CA ALA A 45 6.83 7.51 3.09
C ALA A 45 6.19 7.97 4.42
N VAL A 46 5.43 7.09 5.09
CA VAL A 46 4.90 7.37 6.43
C VAL A 46 6.04 7.45 7.45
N ALA A 47 7.00 6.52 7.40
CA ALA A 47 8.17 6.54 8.28
C ALA A 47 8.97 7.85 8.13
N GLU A 48 9.18 8.32 6.89
CA GLU A 48 9.81 9.60 6.62
C GLU A 48 9.04 10.78 7.23
N ARG A 49 7.71 10.82 7.06
CA ARG A 49 6.88 11.87 7.64
C ARG A 49 6.93 11.91 9.17
N LEU A 50 7.09 10.76 9.81
CA LEU A 50 7.15 10.64 11.27
C LEU A 50 8.55 10.86 11.84
N TRP A 51 9.59 10.80 11.01
CA TRP A 51 10.99 10.91 11.44
C TRP A 51 11.66 12.23 11.01
N SER A 52 11.43 12.65 9.77
CA SER A 52 12.09 13.81 9.17
C SER A 52 11.53 15.14 9.68
N ALA A 53 12.32 16.20 9.49
CA ALA A 53 11.86 17.56 9.78
C ALA A 53 10.61 17.91 8.97
N GLN A 54 9.77 18.79 9.53
CA GLN A 54 8.46 19.15 8.97
C GLN A 54 8.54 19.74 7.55
N ASP A 55 9.62 20.45 7.25
CA ASP A 55 9.91 21.09 5.97
C ASP A 55 10.44 20.11 4.90
N VAL A 56 10.75 18.86 5.26
CA VAL A 56 10.97 17.79 4.29
C VAL A 56 9.61 17.35 3.73
N ASN A 57 9.18 17.99 2.65
CA ASN A 57 7.88 17.77 2.05
C ASN A 57 7.84 17.90 0.51
N ASP A 58 9.02 17.95 -0.14
CA ASP A 58 9.14 17.87 -1.59
C ASP A 58 8.78 16.44 -2.07
N VAL A 59 7.67 16.34 -2.81
CA VAL A 59 7.10 15.08 -3.30
C VAL A 59 7.94 14.46 -4.42
N ASP A 60 8.50 15.27 -5.32
CA ASP A 60 9.31 14.77 -6.44
C ASP A 60 10.64 14.20 -5.92
N ASN A 61 11.25 14.89 -4.96
CA ASN A 61 12.43 14.38 -4.27
C ASN A 61 12.12 13.14 -3.43
N MET A 62 10.95 13.08 -2.78
CA MET A 62 10.50 11.90 -2.03
C MET A 62 10.41 10.68 -2.94
N TYR A 63 9.80 10.75 -4.13
CA TYR A 63 9.72 9.62 -5.05
C TYR A 63 11.10 9.11 -5.49
N THR A 64 12.04 10.03 -5.72
CA THR A 64 13.43 9.67 -6.06
C THR A 64 14.08 8.85 -4.95
N ARG A 65 13.95 9.29 -3.70
CA ARG A 65 14.50 8.58 -2.52
C ARG A 65 13.73 7.29 -2.21
N LEU A 66 12.42 7.28 -2.42
CA LEU A 66 11.56 6.11 -2.23
C LEU A 66 11.98 4.97 -3.17
N GLN A 67 12.29 5.26 -4.43
CA GLN A 67 12.78 4.25 -5.37
C GLN A 67 14.11 3.62 -4.93
N ALA A 68 15.03 4.45 -4.42
CA ALA A 68 16.31 3.97 -3.88
C ALA A 68 16.10 3.11 -2.63
N MET A 69 15.23 3.55 -1.71
CA MET A 69 14.89 2.80 -0.49
C MET A 69 14.21 1.47 -0.81
N ASP A 70 13.24 1.48 -1.72
CA ASP A 70 12.52 0.29 -2.19
C ASP A 70 13.50 -0.75 -2.76
N SER A 71 14.38 -0.33 -3.67
CA SER A 71 15.43 -1.19 -4.23
C SER A 71 16.37 -1.74 -3.16
N TRP A 72 16.90 -0.87 -2.29
CA TRP A 72 17.82 -1.26 -1.22
C TRP A 72 17.18 -2.25 -0.24
N SER A 73 15.91 -2.04 0.13
CA SER A 73 15.19 -2.83 1.13
C SER A 73 14.99 -4.28 0.70
N THR A 74 14.74 -4.52 -0.59
CA THR A 74 14.59 -5.88 -1.12
C THR A 74 15.88 -6.68 -1.08
N VAL A 75 17.02 -6.02 -1.26
CA VAL A 75 18.34 -6.67 -1.24
C VAL A 75 18.89 -6.80 0.19
N SER A 76 18.74 -5.76 1.00
CA SER A 76 19.46 -5.63 2.27
C SER A 76 18.65 -6.10 3.47
N VAL A 77 17.32 -5.96 3.42
CA VAL A 77 16.40 -6.33 4.50
C VAL A 77 15.58 -7.58 4.13
N GLY A 78 15.51 -7.91 2.84
CA GLY A 78 14.78 -9.08 2.34
C GLY A 78 13.27 -8.85 2.24
N LEU A 79 12.83 -7.60 2.07
CA LEU A 79 11.41 -7.31 1.79
C LEU A 79 11.01 -7.92 0.45
N GLN A 80 9.79 -8.46 0.37
CA GLN A 80 9.38 -9.34 -0.71
C GLN A 80 8.31 -8.77 -1.63
N GLN A 81 7.98 -7.47 -1.58
CA GLN A 81 6.89 -6.86 -2.36
C GLN A 81 7.01 -7.16 -3.87
N HIS A 82 8.21 -7.07 -4.44
CA HIS A 82 8.46 -7.35 -5.85
C HIS A 82 8.38 -8.84 -6.17
N THR A 83 9.00 -9.68 -5.34
CA THR A 83 9.00 -11.13 -5.54
C THR A 83 7.59 -11.72 -5.37
N GLN A 84 6.84 -11.30 -4.36
CA GLN A 84 5.47 -11.73 -4.12
C GLN A 84 4.55 -11.30 -5.27
N GLN A 85 4.68 -10.07 -5.76
CA GLN A 85 3.93 -9.61 -6.94
C GLN A 85 4.24 -10.49 -8.17
N GLN A 86 5.53 -10.76 -8.43
CA GLN A 86 5.92 -11.61 -9.55
C GLN A 86 5.35 -13.04 -9.42
N VAL A 87 5.36 -13.63 -8.22
CA VAL A 87 4.74 -14.94 -7.96
C VAL A 87 3.24 -14.91 -8.28
N GLN A 88 2.54 -13.84 -7.93
CA GLN A 88 1.12 -13.68 -8.27
C GLN A 88 0.90 -13.56 -9.77
N PHE A 89 1.74 -12.82 -10.50
CA PHE A 89 1.64 -12.71 -11.95
C PHE A 89 1.94 -14.03 -12.65
N THR A 90 2.97 -14.77 -12.23
CA THR A 90 3.28 -16.11 -12.77
C THR A 90 2.09 -17.05 -12.62
N ARG A 91 1.43 -17.03 -11.45
CA ARG A 91 0.20 -17.82 -11.22
C ARG A 91 -0.95 -17.37 -12.13
N LEU A 92 -1.19 -16.06 -12.25
CA LEU A 92 -2.27 -15.52 -13.10
C LEU A 92 -2.04 -15.79 -14.59
N ALA A 93 -0.78 -15.78 -15.03
CA ALA A 93 -0.38 -16.12 -16.39
C ALA A 93 -0.36 -17.64 -16.65
N ASN A 94 -0.63 -18.48 -15.65
CA ASN A 94 -0.49 -19.94 -15.73
C ASN A 94 0.89 -20.37 -16.27
N ASN A 95 1.96 -19.78 -15.74
CA ASN A 95 3.36 -19.96 -16.16
C ASN A 95 3.68 -19.49 -17.60
N ALA A 96 2.78 -18.77 -18.27
CA ALA A 96 3.09 -18.05 -19.50
C ALA A 96 3.85 -16.74 -19.20
N ASP A 97 4.13 -15.97 -20.24
CA ASP A 97 4.77 -14.65 -20.13
C ASP A 97 3.95 -13.70 -19.21
N THR A 98 4.62 -13.12 -18.22
CA THR A 98 4.03 -12.20 -17.25
C THR A 98 4.14 -10.73 -17.67
N LEU A 99 4.91 -10.41 -18.71
CA LEU A 99 5.13 -9.03 -19.16
C LEU A 99 3.82 -8.26 -19.43
N PRO A 100 2.79 -8.85 -20.08
CA PRO A 100 1.51 -8.14 -20.28
C PRO A 100 0.84 -7.75 -18.97
N LEU A 101 0.91 -8.59 -17.92
CA LEU A 101 0.35 -8.30 -16.60
C LEU A 101 1.12 -7.18 -15.90
N GLN A 102 2.45 -7.17 -16.03
CA GLN A 102 3.31 -6.11 -15.48
C GLN A 102 3.02 -4.76 -16.13
N ILE A 103 2.89 -4.72 -17.46
CA ILE A 103 2.53 -3.50 -18.19
C ILE A 103 1.15 -3.00 -17.77
N LEU A 104 0.16 -3.90 -17.68
CA LEU A 104 -1.18 -3.53 -17.22
C LEU A 104 -1.16 -2.98 -15.79
N ALA A 105 -0.37 -3.58 -14.89
CA ALA A 105 -0.26 -3.16 -13.51
C ALA A 105 0.33 -1.75 -13.34
N GLN A 106 1.13 -1.27 -14.30
CA GLN A 106 1.64 0.11 -14.30
C GLN A 106 0.57 1.15 -14.67
N ALA A 107 -0.53 0.73 -15.31
CA ALA A 107 -1.57 1.62 -15.81
C ALA A 107 -2.82 1.66 -14.93
N ILE A 108 -2.95 0.76 -13.95
CA ILE A 108 -4.17 0.65 -13.13
C ILE A 108 -3.86 0.52 -11.65
N GLU A 109 -4.82 0.96 -10.83
CA GLU A 109 -4.80 0.79 -9.37
C GLU A 109 -6.02 0.01 -8.88
N PRO A 110 -5.95 -0.63 -7.69
CA PRO A 110 -7.13 -1.20 -7.05
C PRO A 110 -8.19 -0.13 -6.77
N ALA A 111 -9.47 -0.51 -6.80
CA ALA A 111 -10.54 0.40 -6.40
C ALA A 111 -10.35 0.86 -4.93
N GLN A 112 -10.31 2.18 -4.74
CA GLN A 112 -10.00 2.82 -3.47
C GLN A 112 -11.15 2.76 -2.45
N TYR A 113 -10.83 3.08 -1.20
CA TYR A 113 -11.75 3.09 -0.05
C TYR A 113 -12.44 1.74 0.19
N TYR A 114 -13.77 1.76 0.34
CA TYR A 114 -14.58 0.59 0.68
C TYR A 114 -15.16 -0.14 -0.53
N THR A 115 -14.78 0.25 -1.75
CA THR A 115 -15.36 -0.29 -2.98
C THR A 115 -15.11 -1.79 -3.11
N ARG A 116 -13.86 -2.25 -2.92
CA ARG A 116 -13.54 -3.67 -3.01
C ARG A 116 -14.24 -4.48 -1.91
N GLN A 117 -14.30 -3.96 -0.70
CA GLN A 117 -14.98 -4.58 0.45
C GLN A 117 -16.48 -4.73 0.15
N HIS A 118 -17.10 -3.68 -0.39
CA HIS A 118 -18.51 -3.70 -0.75
C HIS A 118 -18.82 -4.71 -1.86
N LEU A 119 -18.02 -4.73 -2.93
CA LEU A 119 -18.19 -5.69 -4.01
C LEU A 119 -18.00 -7.14 -3.54
N LYS A 120 -17.05 -7.39 -2.63
CA LYS A 120 -16.87 -8.70 -1.99
C LYS A 120 -18.06 -9.09 -1.12
N PHE A 121 -18.59 -8.15 -0.33
CA PHE A 121 -19.79 -8.37 0.47
C PHE A 121 -20.99 -8.73 -0.40
N GLN A 122 -21.24 -7.99 -1.48
CA GLN A 122 -22.30 -8.29 -2.43
C GLN A 122 -22.14 -9.68 -3.09
N ALA A 123 -20.89 -10.12 -3.30
CA ALA A 123 -20.59 -11.44 -3.85
C ALA A 123 -20.61 -12.58 -2.81
N GLY A 124 -20.88 -12.30 -1.53
CA GLY A 124 -20.84 -13.30 -0.45
C GLY A 124 -19.42 -13.69 0.01
N ASN A 125 -18.40 -12.94 -0.43
CA ASN A 125 -16.98 -13.24 -0.23
C ASN A 125 -16.32 -12.34 0.85
N TYR A 126 -17.12 -11.75 1.74
CA TYR A 126 -16.60 -10.90 2.83
C TYR A 126 -16.31 -11.73 4.08
N HIS A 127 -15.29 -12.57 4.00
CA HIS A 127 -14.82 -13.42 5.08
C HIS A 127 -13.32 -13.70 4.96
N GLN A 128 -12.68 -14.12 6.06
CA GLN A 128 -11.22 -14.35 6.11
C GLN A 128 -10.72 -15.47 5.19
N PHE A 129 -11.61 -16.34 4.71
CA PHE A 129 -11.25 -17.45 3.80
C PHE A 129 -11.27 -17.07 2.30
N GLU A 130 -11.60 -15.83 1.94
CA GLU A 130 -11.61 -15.42 0.53
C GLU A 130 -10.16 -15.45 -0.01
N PRO A 131 -9.88 -16.21 -1.08
CA PRO A 131 -8.54 -16.23 -1.64
C PRO A 131 -8.20 -14.85 -2.23
N LEU A 132 -7.11 -14.26 -1.73
CA LEU A 132 -6.55 -13.00 -2.24
C LEU A 132 -5.52 -13.27 -3.32
N ASN A 133 -6.01 -13.80 -4.43
CA ASN A 133 -5.21 -14.29 -5.54
C ASN A 133 -5.78 -13.83 -6.90
N ARG A 134 -6.37 -12.64 -6.96
CA ARG A 134 -6.80 -12.02 -8.22
C ARG A 134 -5.81 -10.96 -8.66
N PHE A 135 -5.93 -10.46 -9.89
CA PHE A 135 -5.06 -9.39 -10.39
C PHE A 135 -5.06 -8.16 -9.47
N ALA A 136 -6.24 -7.78 -8.96
CA ALA A 136 -6.38 -6.69 -7.99
C ALA A 136 -5.64 -6.94 -6.66
N ASP A 137 -5.26 -8.18 -6.34
CA ASP A 137 -4.48 -8.54 -5.16
C ASP A 137 -2.96 -8.53 -5.44
N ALA A 138 -2.57 -8.60 -6.72
CA ALA A 138 -1.19 -8.62 -7.17
C ALA A 138 -0.63 -7.22 -7.51
N ILE A 139 -1.51 -6.26 -7.85
CA ILE A 139 -1.08 -4.89 -8.16
C ILE A 139 -0.84 -4.07 -6.89
N ASN A 140 0.22 -3.26 -6.92
CA ASN A 140 0.53 -2.30 -5.87
C ASN A 140 -0.58 -1.23 -5.79
N ALA A 141 -0.74 -0.66 -4.61
CA ALA A 141 -1.70 0.41 -4.32
C ALA A 141 -0.99 1.74 -4.08
#